data_AF-A0A059AY35-F1
#
_entry.id   AF-A0A059AY35-F1
#
_cell.length_a   1.000
_cell.length_b   1.000
_cell.length_c   1.000
_cell.angle_alpha   90.00
_cell.angle_beta   90.00
_cell.angle_gamma   90.00
#
_symmetry.space_group_name_H-M   'P 1'
#
loop_
_entity.id
_entity.type
_entity.pdbx_description
1 polymer ?
#
loop_
_entity_poly.entity_id
_entity_poly.type
_entity_poly.pdbx_seq_one_letter_code
_entity_poly.pdbx_strand_id
1 'polypeptide(L)'
;MDKSLSLVHVKLLAFDLLSLVQSPPDTPTFFRDGVSLSRAEVLGVVIYREHKPGRFLKFAVDDGTGCVPCILWLNHATSPYFARQRPQGVRLIADVANSQASLVKLGTVTRVRGRITSYRGAVQITASSVAVERDPNAEVLHWLDCLKLARR
;
A
#
# COMPACT_ATOMS: atom_id res chain seq x y z
N MET A 1 24.17 3.54 14.72
CA MET A 1 22.76 3.84 15.06
C MET A 1 21.91 3.37 13.90
N ASP A 2 21.15 2.30 14.08
CA ASP A 2 20.23 1.80 13.04
C ASP A 2 19.16 2.86 12.77
N LYS A 3 19.18 3.45 11.58
CA LYS A 3 18.11 4.35 11.12
C LYS A 3 16.93 3.47 10.70
N SER A 4 15.85 3.52 11.45
CA SER A 4 14.59 2.81 11.13
C SER A 4 13.49 3.80 10.80
N LEU A 5 12.80 3.59 9.67
CA LEU A 5 11.60 4.34 9.28
C LEU A 5 10.31 3.52 9.46
N SER A 6 10.31 2.61 10.46
CA SER A 6 9.27 1.59 10.64
C SER A 6 7.86 2.11 10.96
N LEU A 7 7.69 3.38 11.29
CA LEU A 7 6.40 4.01 11.60
C LEU A 7 5.90 5.00 10.54
N VAL A 8 6.74 5.31 9.54
CA VAL A 8 6.45 6.32 8.51
C VAL A 8 6.06 5.62 7.21
N HIS A 9 5.03 6.13 6.52
CA HIS A 9 4.77 5.71 5.14
C HIS A 9 5.78 6.40 4.23
N VAL A 10 6.84 5.69 3.90
CA VAL A 10 7.91 6.20 3.05
C VAL A 10 7.40 6.31 1.61
N LYS A 11 7.53 7.49 1.00
CA LYS A 11 7.15 7.71 -0.40
C LYS A 11 8.19 7.05 -1.29
N LEU A 12 7.76 6.10 -2.13
CA LEU A 12 8.65 5.35 -3.02
C LEU A 12 8.02 5.28 -4.41
N LEU A 13 8.87 5.35 -5.43
CA LEU A 13 8.48 4.97 -6.78
C LEU A 13 8.36 3.43 -6.86
N ALA A 14 7.61 2.94 -7.84
CA ALA A 14 7.34 1.53 -7.99
C ALA A 14 8.63 0.71 -8.15
N PHE A 15 9.56 1.16 -8.99
CA PHE A 15 10.83 0.43 -9.17
C PHE A 15 11.63 0.29 -7.87
N ASP A 16 11.64 1.35 -7.05
CA ASP A 16 12.32 1.38 -5.76
C ASP A 16 11.67 0.46 -4.73
N LEU A 17 10.33 0.40 -4.72
CA LEU A 17 9.56 -0.48 -3.85
C LEU A 17 9.72 -1.95 -4.27
N LEU A 18 9.65 -2.22 -5.57
CA LEU A 18 9.68 -3.58 -6.10
C LEU A 18 11.09 -4.20 -6.06
N SER A 19 12.14 -3.39 -5.96
CA SER A 19 13.52 -3.85 -5.76
C SER A 19 13.86 -4.14 -4.29
N LEU A 20 12.95 -3.93 -3.34
CA LEU A 20 13.23 -4.14 -1.92
C LEU A 20 13.55 -5.60 -1.63
N VAL A 21 14.64 -5.81 -0.88
CA VAL A 21 15.04 -7.13 -0.42
C VAL A 21 14.33 -7.42 0.90
N GLN A 22 13.64 -8.55 0.97
CA GLN A 22 13.02 -9.05 2.18
C GLN A 22 14.03 -9.86 2.99
N SER A 23 14.11 -9.62 4.30
CA SER A 23 14.82 -10.50 5.24
C SER A 23 14.16 -11.89 5.33
N PRO A 24 14.85 -12.89 5.90
CA PRO A 24 14.31 -14.24 6.09
C PRO A 24 12.89 -14.25 6.70
N PRO A 25 12.08 -15.26 6.37
CA PRO A 25 10.61 -15.25 6.49
C PRO A 25 10.06 -15.03 7.91
N ASP A 26 10.84 -15.29 8.95
CA ASP A 26 10.39 -15.22 10.34
C ASP A 26 10.16 -13.78 10.83
N THR A 27 10.69 -12.77 10.13
CA THR A 27 10.42 -11.36 10.42
C THR A 27 10.49 -10.56 9.12
N PRO A 28 9.38 -10.36 8.37
CA PRO A 28 9.41 -9.70 7.07
C PRO A 28 9.76 -8.22 7.24
N THR A 29 11.04 -7.92 7.16
CA THR A 29 11.61 -6.59 7.22
C THR A 29 12.18 -6.30 5.84
N PHE A 30 11.86 -5.13 5.30
CA PHE A 30 12.36 -4.72 3.99
C PHE A 30 13.49 -3.74 4.18
N PHE A 31 14.51 -3.82 3.33
CA PHE A 31 15.67 -2.95 3.42
C PHE A 31 15.94 -2.24 2.11
N ARG A 32 16.38 -1.00 2.23
CA ARG A 32 16.98 -0.21 1.16
C ARG A 32 18.18 0.53 1.74
N ASP A 33 19.35 0.36 1.15
CA ASP A 33 20.59 1.04 1.56
C ASP A 33 20.86 0.95 3.08
N GLY A 34 20.56 -0.21 3.69
CA GLY A 34 20.71 -0.46 5.12
C GLY A 34 19.61 0.14 6.02
N VAL A 35 18.65 0.87 5.47
CA VAL A 35 17.50 1.42 6.19
C VAL A 35 16.33 0.43 6.16
N SER A 36 15.80 0.11 7.34
CA SER A 36 14.61 -0.74 7.47
C SER A 36 13.33 0.02 7.15
N LEU A 37 12.52 -0.55 6.26
CA LEU A 37 11.24 -0.07 5.77
C LEU A 37 10.14 -1.09 6.07
N SER A 38 8.99 -0.59 6.53
CA SER A 38 7.82 -1.45 6.83
C SER A 38 6.52 -0.93 6.19
N ARG A 39 6.51 0.34 5.80
CA ARG A 39 5.33 1.05 5.31
C ARG A 39 5.72 1.95 4.15
N ALA A 40 4.85 2.02 3.16
CA ALA A 40 5.06 2.84 1.98
C ALA A 40 3.81 3.65 1.65
N GLU A 41 4.04 4.76 0.95
CA GLU A 41 3.06 5.48 0.16
C GLU A 41 3.48 5.39 -1.31
N VAL A 42 2.55 4.99 -2.17
CA VAL A 42 2.71 5.03 -3.63
C VAL A 42 1.57 5.83 -4.25
N LEU A 43 1.81 6.37 -5.43
CA LEU A 43 0.84 7.13 -6.20
C LEU A 43 1.01 6.84 -7.68
N GLY A 44 -0.10 6.58 -8.37
CA GLY A 44 -0.13 6.39 -9.81
C GLY A 44 -1.50 5.99 -10.32
N VAL A 45 -1.57 5.54 -11.55
CA VAL A 45 -2.81 5.16 -12.23
C VAL A 45 -3.19 3.71 -11.89
N VAL A 46 -4.45 3.47 -11.55
CA VAL A 46 -4.95 2.10 -11.35
C VAL A 46 -5.08 1.38 -12.70
N ILE A 47 -4.28 0.34 -12.90
CA ILE A 47 -4.23 -0.42 -14.17
C ILE A 47 -4.83 -1.83 -14.06
N TYR A 48 -5.04 -2.33 -12.85
CA TYR A 48 -5.63 -3.64 -12.60
C TYR A 48 -6.60 -3.58 -11.43
N ARG A 49 -7.69 -4.35 -11.49
CA ARG A 49 -8.70 -4.43 -10.43
C ARG A 49 -9.42 -5.78 -10.42
N GLU A 50 -9.32 -6.50 -9.31
CA GLU A 50 -10.04 -7.74 -9.02
C GLU A 50 -10.73 -7.61 -7.66
N HIS A 51 -12.06 -7.50 -7.68
CA HIS A 51 -12.86 -7.36 -6.46
C HIS A 51 -13.45 -8.71 -6.04
N LYS A 52 -13.10 -9.16 -4.83
CA LYS A 52 -13.71 -10.32 -4.16
C LYS A 52 -14.50 -9.84 -2.94
N PRO A 53 -15.82 -9.64 -3.07
CA PRO A 53 -16.67 -9.15 -1.98
C PRO A 53 -16.49 -9.97 -0.70
N GLY A 54 -16.44 -9.28 0.45
CA GLY A 54 -16.26 -9.91 1.77
C GLY A 54 -14.89 -10.56 1.99
N ARG A 55 -13.95 -10.43 1.04
CA ARG A 55 -12.59 -11.00 1.12
C ARG A 55 -11.54 -9.91 0.95
N PHE A 56 -11.37 -9.39 -0.27
CA PHE A 56 -10.38 -8.39 -0.58
C PHE A 56 -10.65 -7.72 -1.93
N LEU A 57 -10.06 -6.54 -2.12
CA LEU A 57 -9.83 -5.94 -3.43
C LEU A 57 -8.34 -6.03 -3.74
N LYS A 58 -8.00 -6.69 -4.84
CA LYS A 58 -6.65 -6.70 -5.41
C LYS A 58 -6.61 -5.70 -6.56
N PHE A 59 -5.61 -4.85 -6.59
CA PHE A 59 -5.45 -3.86 -7.66
C PHE A 59 -3.96 -3.58 -7.88
N ALA A 60 -3.62 -2.89 -8.96
CA ALA A 60 -2.25 -2.45 -9.19
C ALA A 60 -2.21 -0.99 -9.62
N VAL A 61 -1.21 -0.27 -9.13
CA VAL A 61 -0.96 1.15 -9.40
C VAL A 61 0.31 1.27 -10.21
N ASP A 62 0.25 1.96 -11.35
CA ASP A 62 1.38 2.22 -12.24
C ASP A 62 1.77 3.69 -12.14
N ASP A 63 3.03 3.94 -11.78
CA ASP A 63 3.61 5.28 -11.71
C ASP A 63 4.62 5.55 -12.83
N GLY A 64 4.60 4.76 -13.91
CA GLY A 64 5.52 4.86 -15.03
C GLY A 64 6.90 4.23 -14.79
N THR A 65 7.21 3.82 -13.55
CA THR A 65 8.46 3.10 -13.22
C THR A 65 8.23 1.61 -12.93
N GLY A 66 6.97 1.20 -12.81
CA GLY A 66 6.55 -0.16 -12.55
C GLY A 66 5.12 -0.21 -12.00
N CYS A 67 4.60 -1.42 -11.85
CA CYS A 67 3.23 -1.63 -11.37
C CYS A 67 3.24 -2.24 -9.97
N VAL A 68 2.83 -1.47 -8.95
CA VAL A 68 2.80 -1.92 -7.57
C VAL A 68 1.52 -2.70 -7.26
N PRO A 69 1.61 -4.00 -6.92
CA PRO A 69 0.44 -4.75 -6.47
C PRO A 69 -0.04 -4.25 -5.11
N CYS A 70 -1.34 -4.07 -4.96
CA CYS A 70 -1.98 -3.57 -3.75
C CYS A 70 -3.15 -4.49 -3.35
N ILE A 71 -3.27 -4.74 -2.05
CA ILE A 71 -4.35 -5.53 -1.44
C ILE A 71 -5.05 -4.70 -0.38
N LEU A 72 -6.34 -4.46 -0.56
CA LEU A 72 -7.24 -3.91 0.45
C LEU A 72 -8.11 -5.04 1.00
N TRP A 73 -7.98 -5.36 2.28
CA TRP A 73 -8.78 -6.41 2.92
C TRP A 73 -10.22 -5.93 3.17
N LEU A 74 -11.19 -6.81 2.90
CA LEU A 74 -12.63 -6.53 3.05
C LEU A 74 -13.32 -7.57 3.94
N ASN A 75 -12.54 -8.43 4.61
CA ASN A 75 -13.01 -9.53 5.44
C ASN A 75 -13.15 -9.16 6.92
N HIS A 76 -13.39 -7.88 7.23
CA HIS A 76 -13.45 -7.40 8.62
C HIS A 76 -14.50 -8.12 9.47
N ALA A 77 -15.64 -8.48 8.89
CA ALA A 77 -16.72 -9.19 9.58
C ALA A 77 -16.45 -10.69 9.80
N THR A 78 -15.55 -11.29 9.02
CA THR A 78 -15.31 -12.75 9.04
C THR A 78 -13.92 -13.13 9.55
N SER A 79 -13.01 -12.16 9.65
CA SER A 79 -11.63 -12.39 10.07
C SER A 79 -11.53 -12.63 11.59
N PRO A 80 -10.86 -13.72 12.03
CA PRO A 80 -10.63 -14.00 13.46
C PRO A 80 -9.89 -12.88 14.19
N TYR A 81 -9.11 -12.07 13.48
CA TYR A 81 -8.40 -10.91 14.03
C TYR A 81 -9.36 -9.92 14.72
N PHE A 82 -10.57 -9.76 14.17
CA PHE A 82 -11.57 -8.84 14.70
C PHE A 82 -12.53 -9.49 15.71
N ALA A 83 -12.41 -10.80 15.99
CA ALA A 83 -13.34 -11.53 16.85
C ALA A 83 -13.40 -10.99 18.30
N ARG A 84 -12.31 -10.38 18.78
CA ARG A 84 -12.22 -9.78 20.13
C ARG A 84 -12.57 -8.29 20.17
N GLN A 85 -12.86 -7.67 19.03
CA GLN A 85 -13.15 -6.24 18.96
C GLN A 85 -14.64 -5.95 19.12
N ARG A 86 -14.97 -4.73 19.55
CA ARG A 86 -16.37 -4.30 19.68
C ARG A 86 -17.07 -4.33 18.31
N PRO A 87 -18.26 -4.96 18.18
CA PRO A 87 -18.93 -5.12 16.89
C PRO A 87 -19.17 -3.82 16.12
N GLN A 88 -19.51 -2.73 16.83
CA GLN A 88 -19.71 -1.41 16.21
C GLN A 88 -18.43 -0.85 15.58
N GLY A 89 -17.28 -1.03 16.24
CA GLY A 89 -15.99 -0.59 15.70
C GLY A 89 -15.59 -1.39 14.46
N VAL A 90 -15.81 -2.70 14.47
CA VAL A 90 -15.54 -3.57 13.31
C VAL A 90 -16.40 -3.17 12.11
N ARG A 91 -17.69 -2.86 12.33
CA ARG A 91 -18.59 -2.36 11.28
C ARG A 91 -18.08 -1.06 10.67
N LEU A 92 -17.68 -0.08 11.49
CA LEU A 92 -17.15 1.19 10.99
C LEU A 92 -15.90 0.98 10.12
N ILE A 93 -14.96 0.13 10.55
CA ILE A 93 -13.75 -0.20 9.77
C ILE A 93 -14.13 -0.87 8.45
N ALA A 94 -15.10 -1.80 8.48
CA ALA A 94 -15.59 -2.45 7.27
C ALA A 94 -16.23 -1.46 6.29
N ASP A 95 -17.05 -0.54 6.78
CA ASP A 95 -17.72 0.48 5.97
C ASP A 95 -16.70 1.44 5.33
N VAL A 96 -15.65 1.84 6.06
CA VAL A 96 -14.55 2.64 5.52
C VAL A 96 -13.79 1.87 4.43
N ALA A 97 -13.45 0.60 4.68
CA ALA A 97 -12.75 -0.22 3.69
C ALA A 97 -13.57 -0.43 2.41
N ASN A 98 -14.88 -0.69 2.55
CA ASN A 98 -15.81 -0.80 1.41
C ASN A 98 -15.93 0.53 0.65
N SER A 99 -15.98 1.66 1.36
CA SER A 99 -16.00 2.99 0.75
C SER A 99 -14.72 3.22 -0.05
N GLN A 100 -13.55 2.90 0.49
CA GLN A 100 -12.26 2.99 -0.21
C GLN A 100 -12.19 2.06 -1.42
N ALA A 101 -12.71 0.83 -1.31
CA ALA A 101 -12.76 -0.12 -2.42
C ALA A 101 -13.62 0.39 -3.61
N SER A 102 -14.63 1.22 -3.33
CA SER A 102 -15.49 1.84 -4.35
C SER A 102 -14.78 2.98 -5.11
N LEU A 103 -13.79 3.62 -4.48
CA LEU A 103 -13.00 4.69 -5.08
C LEU A 103 -11.99 4.15 -6.10
N VAL A 104 -11.46 2.96 -5.88
CA VAL A 104 -10.50 2.30 -6.79
C VAL A 104 -11.19 1.90 -8.08
N LYS A 105 -10.94 2.65 -9.16
CA LYS A 105 -11.45 2.37 -10.51
C LYS A 105 -10.30 2.37 -11.50
N LEU A 106 -10.41 1.59 -12.58
CA LEU A 106 -9.40 1.61 -13.64
C LEU A 106 -9.26 3.02 -14.21
N GLY A 107 -8.01 3.45 -14.47
CA GLY A 107 -7.68 4.75 -15.04
C GLY A 107 -7.66 5.92 -14.03
N THR A 108 -8.05 5.72 -12.77
CA THR A 108 -7.98 6.81 -11.77
C THR A 108 -6.61 6.88 -11.12
N VAL A 109 -6.07 8.09 -10.95
CA VAL A 109 -4.88 8.34 -10.12
C VAL A 109 -5.23 8.12 -8.65
N THR A 110 -4.53 7.19 -8.00
CA THR A 110 -4.85 6.71 -6.65
C THR A 110 -3.61 6.71 -5.77
N ARG A 111 -3.71 7.40 -4.62
CA ARG A 111 -2.73 7.32 -3.54
C ARG A 111 -3.03 6.12 -2.66
N VAL A 112 -2.04 5.27 -2.45
CA VAL A 112 -2.14 4.09 -1.59
C VAL A 112 -1.11 4.19 -0.47
N ARG A 113 -1.57 4.06 0.77
CA ARG A 113 -0.71 3.92 1.95
C ARG A 113 -0.93 2.56 2.57
N GLY A 114 0.14 1.92 3.02
CA GLY A 114 0.00 0.63 3.67
C GLY A 114 1.30 0.02 4.16
N ARG A 115 1.19 -1.22 4.63
CA ARG A 115 2.35 -2.04 5.00
C ARG A 115 2.96 -2.66 3.76
N ILE A 116 4.28 -2.65 3.69
CA ILE A 116 5.03 -3.42 2.70
C ILE A 116 4.95 -4.88 3.14
N THR A 117 4.57 -5.75 2.22
CA THR A 117 4.38 -7.19 2.44
C THR A 117 4.84 -7.95 1.21
N SER A 118 5.08 -9.24 1.36
CA SER A 118 5.39 -10.13 0.25
C SER A 118 4.35 -11.22 0.14
N TYR A 119 3.96 -11.56 -1.09
CA TYR A 119 3.11 -12.71 -1.35
C TYR A 119 3.69 -13.53 -2.49
N ARG A 120 4.00 -14.81 -2.21
CA ARG A 120 4.66 -15.73 -3.16
C ARG A 120 5.94 -15.14 -3.78
N GLY A 121 6.75 -14.47 -2.97
CA GLY A 121 8.01 -13.86 -3.38
C GLY A 121 7.89 -12.49 -4.06
N ALA A 122 6.68 -11.97 -4.32
CA ALA A 122 6.47 -10.65 -4.90
C ALA A 122 6.13 -9.60 -3.84
N VAL A 123 6.83 -8.47 -3.85
CA VAL A 123 6.55 -7.30 -3.00
C VAL A 123 5.21 -6.68 -3.39
N GLN A 124 4.41 -6.29 -2.39
CA GLN A 124 3.11 -5.67 -2.55
C GLN A 124 2.79 -4.76 -1.35
N ILE A 125 1.80 -3.89 -1.51
CA ILE A 125 1.27 -3.07 -0.41
C ILE A 125 -0.02 -3.68 0.11
N THR A 126 -0.05 -4.02 1.40
CA THR A 126 -1.30 -4.25 2.13
C THR A 126 -1.84 -2.90 2.58
N ALA A 127 -2.83 -2.38 1.85
CA ALA A 127 -3.36 -1.04 2.00
C ALA A 127 -4.05 -0.85 3.36
N SER A 128 -3.73 0.27 4.02
CA SER A 128 -4.42 0.80 5.19
C SER A 128 -5.29 2.01 4.83
N SER A 129 -4.95 2.71 3.75
CA SER A 129 -5.73 3.82 3.22
C SER A 129 -5.54 3.95 1.71
N VAL A 130 -6.62 4.32 1.04
CA VAL A 130 -6.69 4.57 -0.39
C VAL A 130 -7.48 5.87 -0.63
N ALA A 131 -6.95 6.75 -1.48
CA ALA A 131 -7.58 7.99 -1.87
C ALA A 131 -7.40 8.25 -3.37
N VAL A 132 -8.43 8.79 -4.03
CA VAL A 132 -8.33 9.22 -5.43
C VAL A 132 -7.79 10.65 -5.44
N GLU A 133 -6.75 10.87 -6.22
CA GLU A 133 -6.15 12.20 -6.40
C GLU A 133 -6.82 12.91 -7.57
N ARG A 134 -7.12 14.20 -7.35
CA ARG A 134 -7.75 15.07 -8.37
C ARG A 134 -6.86 16.24 -8.78
N ASP A 135 -5.82 16.53 -8.00
CA ASP A 135 -4.84 17.54 -8.36
C ASP A 135 -3.95 16.99 -9.48
N PRO A 136 -3.93 17.62 -10.68
CA PRO A 136 -3.11 17.16 -11.79
C PRO A 136 -1.60 17.18 -11.47
N ASN A 137 -1.17 17.93 -10.46
CA ASN A 137 0.24 17.99 -10.05
C ASN A 137 0.62 16.90 -9.04
N ALA A 138 -0.34 16.13 -8.52
CA ALA A 138 -0.09 15.19 -7.43
C ALA A 138 0.99 14.16 -7.76
N GLU A 139 1.02 13.64 -8.99
CA GLU A 139 2.01 12.66 -9.46
C GLU A 139 3.41 13.27 -9.48
N VAL A 140 3.58 14.42 -10.12
CA VAL A 140 4.88 15.11 -10.21
C VAL A 140 5.40 15.50 -8.82
N LEU A 141 4.52 16.00 -7.94
CA LEU A 141 4.90 16.34 -6.56
C LEU A 141 5.33 15.11 -5.76
N HIS A 142 4.63 13.98 -5.93
CA HIS A 142 5.01 12.72 -5.30
C HIS A 142 6.36 12.22 -5.81
N TRP A 143 6.62 12.26 -7.11
CA TRP A 143 7.91 11.89 -7.69
C TRP A 143 9.04 12.74 -7.15
N LEU A 144 8.86 14.06 -7.03
CA LEU A 144 9.84 14.96 -6.44
C LEU A 144 10.19 14.57 -5.00
N ASP A 145 9.19 14.16 -4.20
CA ASP A 145 9.43 13.71 -2.83
C ASP A 145 10.18 12.37 -2.79
N CYS A 146 9.83 11.41 -3.64
CA CYS A 146 10.54 10.13 -3.77
C CYS A 146 12.01 10.35 -4.16
N LEU A 147 12.27 11.20 -5.15
CA LEU A 147 13.63 11.52 -5.61
C LEU A 147 14.46 12.23 -4.54
N LYS A 148 13.85 13.14 -3.77
CA LYS A 148 14.53 13.79 -2.63
C LYS A 148 14.92 12.80 -1.55
N LEU A 149 14.08 11.79 -1.30
CA LEU A 149 14.37 10.73 -0.35
C LEU A 149 15.51 9.84 -0.84
N ALA A 150 15.48 9.43 -2.12
CA ALA A 150 16.50 8.55 -2.72
C ALA A 150 17.91 9.17 -2.77
N ARG A 151 18.02 10.51 -2.67
CA ARG A 151 19.30 11.24 -2.65
C ARG A 151 19.93 11.38 -1.25
N ARG A 152 19.26 10.91 -0.19
CA ARG A 152 19.74 11.00 1.20
C ARG A 152 20.38 9.71 1.66
#